data_AF-A0A0D3CAA9-F1
#
_entry.id   AF-A0A0D3CAA9-F1
#
_cell.length_a   1.000
_cell.length_b   1.000
_cell.length_c   1.000
_cell.angle_alpha   90.00
_cell.angle_beta   90.00
_cell.angle_gamma   90.00
#
_symmetry.space_group_name_H-M   'P 1'
#
loop_
_entity.id
_entity.type
_entity.pdbx_description
1 polymer ?
#
loop_
_entity_poly.entity_id
_entity_poly.type
_entity_poly.pdbx_seq_one_letter_code
_entity_poly.pdbx_strand_id
1 'polypeptide(L)'
;MLARALKFRDAFTSLKECDRSYKSLPSEDEWDRGQKICEFLKPFSTITTFFSGVRYPTANAYFLQVWKIECLLMKYASCDDPVMKEMAKKMRVKFSKYWDEYSLVLAMGAVLDPRLKLQILRTAYDKVDPRNAEKKVEVVKKNLKKLYEEYGAKFQSSSSTSSATPTPYELLTESPLEDDMNYELFELERSIQPGLDNKKTNLEMYLEDPRLDTRSFTDIEVLGYWKDQGQRYGDLASLACDLLSIPITTVASESAFSVGGRVISPYRNRLLPKNVQALLCTRNWLRGFAEFEGDVEDYFDEDNLDKDPTTTASSSAI
;
A
#
# COMPACT_ATOMS: atom_id res chain seq x y z
N MET A 1 -15.86 11.00 -15.08
CA MET A 1 -16.93 11.24 -16.05
C MET A 1 -18.34 11.01 -15.50
N LEU A 2 -18.76 9.77 -15.13
CA LEU A 2 -20.17 9.47 -14.81
C LEU A 2 -20.72 10.29 -13.64
N ALA A 3 -19.98 10.32 -12.52
CA ALA A 3 -20.36 11.10 -11.34
C ALA A 3 -20.53 12.60 -11.65
N ARG A 4 -19.71 13.13 -12.55
CA ARG A 4 -19.80 14.52 -13.03
C ARG A 4 -21.00 14.71 -13.95
N ALA A 5 -21.19 13.84 -14.93
CA ALA A 5 -22.31 13.90 -15.88
C ALA A 5 -23.67 13.88 -15.17
N LEU A 6 -23.83 13.06 -14.13
CA LEU A 6 -25.05 12.97 -13.32
C LEU A 6 -25.41 14.30 -12.63
N LYS A 7 -24.42 15.11 -12.23
CA LYS A 7 -24.66 16.45 -11.64
C LYS A 7 -25.22 17.45 -12.65
N PHE A 8 -25.04 17.19 -13.94
CA PHE A 8 -25.46 18.07 -15.03
C PHE A 8 -26.69 17.52 -15.77
N ARG A 9 -27.42 16.54 -15.22
CA ARG A 9 -28.63 15.96 -15.84
C ARG A 9 -29.61 17.05 -16.33
N ASP A 10 -29.95 17.99 -15.47
CA ASP A 10 -30.89 19.08 -15.81
C ASP A 10 -30.31 20.06 -16.84
N ALA A 11 -28.99 20.26 -16.82
CA ALA A 11 -28.30 21.08 -17.80
C ALA A 11 -28.33 20.45 -19.19
N PHE A 12 -28.18 19.12 -19.31
CA PHE A 12 -28.35 18.41 -20.58
C PHE A 12 -29.79 18.49 -21.09
N THR A 13 -30.78 18.39 -20.21
CA THR A 13 -32.19 18.58 -20.57
C THR A 13 -32.43 19.98 -21.12
N SER A 14 -31.94 21.00 -20.42
CA SER A 14 -32.05 22.41 -20.84
C SER A 14 -31.33 22.67 -22.18
N LEU A 15 -30.18 22.03 -22.40
CA LEU A 15 -29.42 22.15 -23.65
C LEU A 15 -30.23 21.66 -24.86
N LYS A 16 -31.06 20.62 -24.71
CA LYS A 16 -31.94 20.14 -25.79
C LYS A 16 -33.01 21.14 -26.17
N GLU A 17 -33.45 21.97 -25.22
CA GLU A 17 -34.43 23.03 -25.49
C GLU A 17 -33.77 24.21 -26.21
N CYS A 18 -32.55 24.57 -25.83
CA CYS A 18 -31.81 25.71 -26.36
C CYS A 18 -31.13 25.43 -27.72
N ASP A 19 -30.59 24.23 -27.92
CA ASP A 19 -29.80 23.87 -29.09
C ASP A 19 -30.50 22.78 -29.92
N ARG A 20 -31.09 23.19 -31.05
CA ARG A 20 -31.76 22.29 -32.00
C ARG A 20 -30.83 21.26 -32.65
N SER A 21 -29.51 21.47 -32.58
CA SER A 21 -28.51 20.53 -33.09
C SER A 21 -28.20 19.40 -32.11
N TYR A 22 -28.54 19.56 -30.82
CA TYR A 22 -28.33 18.55 -29.79
C TYR A 22 -29.39 17.44 -29.87
N LYS A 23 -29.01 16.30 -30.46
CA LYS A 23 -29.93 15.16 -30.72
C LYS A 23 -29.79 14.01 -29.73
N SER A 24 -28.75 13.99 -28.91
CA SER A 24 -28.34 12.83 -28.10
C SER A 24 -28.54 13.06 -26.59
N LEU A 25 -29.78 13.40 -26.20
CA LEU A 25 -30.14 13.47 -24.77
C LEU A 25 -30.40 12.04 -24.27
N PRO A 26 -29.71 11.59 -23.20
CA PRO A 26 -30.02 10.31 -22.57
C PRO A 26 -31.46 10.29 -22.06
N SER A 27 -32.13 9.17 -22.25
CA SER A 27 -33.43 8.88 -21.66
C SER A 27 -33.35 8.74 -20.14
N GLU A 28 -34.49 8.83 -19.46
CA GLU A 28 -34.59 8.64 -18.01
C GLU A 28 -34.04 7.28 -17.57
N ASP A 29 -34.34 6.22 -18.34
CA ASP A 29 -33.81 4.87 -18.10
C ASP A 29 -32.28 4.81 -18.24
N GLU A 30 -31.70 5.57 -19.17
CA GLU A 30 -30.25 5.66 -19.35
C GLU A 30 -29.58 6.45 -18.23
N TRP A 31 -30.22 7.51 -17.72
CA TRP A 31 -29.75 8.23 -16.54
C TRP A 31 -29.75 7.33 -15.30
N ASP A 32 -30.85 6.63 -15.05
CA ASP A 32 -30.97 5.69 -13.93
C ASP A 32 -29.98 4.53 -14.07
N ARG A 33 -29.73 4.07 -15.30
CA ARG A 33 -28.68 3.09 -15.59
C ARG A 33 -27.29 3.65 -15.27
N GLY A 34 -27.00 4.87 -15.70
CA GLY A 34 -25.73 5.56 -15.44
C GLY A 34 -25.47 5.73 -13.94
N GLN A 35 -26.50 6.06 -13.17
CA GLN A 35 -26.43 6.15 -11.71
C GLN A 35 -26.05 4.80 -11.08
N LYS A 36 -26.74 3.72 -11.44
CA LYS A 36 -26.43 2.36 -10.92
C LYS A 36 -25.00 1.92 -11.23
N ILE A 37 -24.52 2.22 -12.44
CA ILE A 37 -23.14 1.93 -12.84
C ILE A 37 -22.16 2.78 -12.02
N CYS A 38 -22.45 4.07 -11.84
CA CYS A 38 -21.62 4.97 -11.04
C CYS A 38 -21.49 4.47 -9.59
N GLU A 39 -22.59 4.04 -8.97
CA GLU A 39 -22.60 3.48 -7.61
C GLU A 39 -21.78 2.17 -7.51
N PHE A 40 -21.91 1.29 -8.51
CA PHE A 40 -21.14 0.06 -8.59
C PHE A 40 -19.63 0.29 -8.78
N LEU A 41 -19.24 1.31 -9.54
CA LEU A 41 -17.84 1.64 -9.80
C LEU A 41 -17.19 2.49 -8.68
N LYS A 42 -17.99 3.16 -7.86
CA LYS A 42 -17.50 4.05 -6.78
C LYS A 42 -16.49 3.38 -5.83
N PRO A 43 -16.66 2.12 -5.38
CA PRO A 43 -15.66 1.46 -4.54
C PRO A 43 -14.31 1.27 -5.23
N PHE A 44 -14.29 1.06 -6.56
CA PHE A 44 -13.04 0.93 -7.32
C PHE A 44 -12.28 2.26 -7.32
N SER A 45 -12.97 3.36 -7.66
CA SER A 45 -12.38 4.71 -7.62
C SER A 45 -11.86 5.06 -6.22
N THR A 46 -12.64 4.75 -5.18
CA THR A 46 -12.26 5.00 -3.78
C THR A 46 -10.98 4.24 -3.40
N ILE A 47 -10.90 2.95 -3.75
CA ILE A 47 -9.74 2.11 -3.45
C ILE A 47 -8.51 2.52 -4.26
N THR A 48 -8.67 2.84 -5.55
CA THR A 48 -7.57 3.33 -6.39
C THR A 48 -7.00 4.64 -5.85
N THR A 49 -7.86 5.56 -5.41
CA THR A 49 -7.45 6.82 -4.77
C THR A 49 -6.70 6.53 -3.47
N PHE A 50 -7.21 5.61 -2.65
CA PHE A 50 -6.52 5.17 -1.44
C PHE A 50 -5.14 4.54 -1.72
N PHE A 51 -4.98 3.79 -2.82
CA PHE A 51 -3.69 3.22 -3.23
C PHE A 51 -2.72 4.24 -3.84
N SER A 52 -3.23 5.42 -4.20
CA SER A 52 -2.43 6.54 -4.70
C SER A 52 -1.79 7.36 -3.58
N GLY A 53 -2.09 7.03 -2.31
CA GLY A 53 -1.50 7.68 -1.15
C GLY A 53 0.01 7.43 -1.05
N VAL A 54 0.75 8.47 -0.66
CA VAL A 54 2.22 8.47 -0.56
C VAL A 54 2.74 8.64 0.88
N ARG A 55 1.83 8.86 1.85
CA ARG A 55 2.17 9.15 3.25
C ARG A 55 2.02 7.96 4.19
N TYR A 56 1.63 6.80 3.66
CA TYR A 56 1.45 5.59 4.44
C TYR A 56 1.82 4.35 3.61
N PRO A 57 2.21 3.24 4.27
CA PRO A 57 2.42 1.97 3.60
C PRO A 57 1.15 1.50 2.90
N THR A 58 1.25 1.22 1.61
CA THR A 58 0.12 0.73 0.82
C THR A 58 0.11 -0.79 0.67
N ALA A 59 1.28 -1.43 0.82
CA ALA A 59 1.46 -2.87 0.56
C ALA A 59 0.62 -3.76 1.49
N ASN A 60 0.58 -3.45 2.79
CA ASN A 60 -0.26 -4.18 3.75
C ASN A 60 -1.76 -4.01 3.50
N ALA A 61 -2.18 -2.83 3.05
CA ALA A 61 -3.59 -2.53 2.87
C ALA A 61 -4.14 -3.13 1.56
N TYR A 62 -3.29 -3.38 0.57
CA TYR A 62 -3.69 -3.82 -0.77
C TYR A 62 -4.60 -5.04 -0.75
N PHE A 63 -4.14 -6.11 -0.09
CA PHE A 63 -4.82 -7.40 -0.11
C PHE A 63 -6.28 -7.29 0.30
N LEU A 64 -6.57 -6.60 1.41
CA LEU A 64 -7.92 -6.46 1.92
C LEU A 64 -8.81 -5.59 1.04
N GLN A 65 -8.28 -4.51 0.46
CA GLN A 65 -9.09 -3.67 -0.41
C GLN A 65 -9.44 -4.40 -1.72
N VAL A 66 -8.49 -5.15 -2.28
CA VAL A 66 -8.74 -5.95 -3.48
C VAL A 66 -9.70 -7.11 -3.20
N TRP A 67 -9.58 -7.74 -2.03
CA TRP A 67 -10.57 -8.73 -1.57
C TRP A 67 -11.99 -8.15 -1.43
N LYS A 68 -12.14 -6.89 -0.97
CA LYS A 68 -13.45 -6.22 -0.95
C LYS A 68 -14.02 -6.05 -2.36
N ILE A 69 -13.17 -5.72 -3.34
CA ILE A 69 -13.56 -5.65 -4.75
C ILE A 69 -14.01 -7.02 -5.27
N GLU A 70 -13.29 -8.09 -4.94
CA GLU A 70 -13.68 -9.45 -5.31
C GLU A 70 -15.06 -9.81 -4.73
N CYS A 71 -15.29 -9.52 -3.44
CA CYS A 71 -16.58 -9.71 -2.80
C CYS A 71 -17.70 -8.90 -3.47
N LEU A 72 -17.41 -7.65 -3.85
CA LEU A 72 -18.36 -6.79 -4.56
C LEU A 72 -18.71 -7.38 -5.93
N LEU A 73 -17.71 -7.82 -6.70
CA LEU A 73 -17.92 -8.47 -7.99
C LEU A 73 -18.73 -9.75 -7.87
N MET A 74 -18.49 -10.58 -6.85
CA MET A 74 -19.30 -11.77 -6.58
C MET A 74 -20.75 -11.41 -6.26
N LYS A 75 -20.98 -10.40 -5.42
CA LYS A 75 -22.33 -9.92 -5.08
C LYS A 75 -23.09 -9.47 -6.32
N TYR A 76 -22.48 -8.63 -7.17
CA TYR A 76 -23.13 -8.13 -8.38
C TYR A 76 -23.25 -9.20 -9.47
N ALA A 77 -22.35 -10.17 -9.55
CA ALA A 77 -22.47 -11.30 -10.48
C ALA A 77 -23.67 -12.22 -10.19
N SER A 78 -24.29 -12.07 -9.01
CA SER A 78 -25.48 -12.81 -8.57
C SER A 78 -26.70 -11.91 -8.33
N CYS A 79 -26.65 -10.61 -8.68
CA CYS A 79 -27.78 -9.70 -8.46
C CYS A 79 -28.94 -9.95 -9.43
N ASP A 80 -30.12 -9.37 -9.18
CA ASP A 80 -31.27 -9.56 -10.07
C ASP A 80 -31.19 -8.75 -11.36
N ASP A 81 -30.50 -7.60 -11.34
CA ASP A 81 -30.33 -6.75 -12.52
C ASP A 81 -29.45 -7.45 -13.58
N PRO A 82 -30.00 -7.79 -14.77
CA PRO A 82 -29.29 -8.60 -15.76
C PRO A 82 -28.09 -7.87 -16.37
N VAL A 83 -28.16 -6.54 -16.51
CA VAL A 83 -27.08 -5.73 -17.08
C VAL A 83 -25.92 -5.64 -16.10
N MET A 84 -26.23 -5.35 -14.83
CA MET A 84 -25.20 -5.29 -13.78
C MET A 84 -24.56 -6.65 -13.54
N LYS A 85 -25.37 -7.73 -13.56
CA LYS A 85 -24.89 -9.11 -13.48
C LYS A 85 -23.88 -9.44 -14.57
N GLU A 86 -24.21 -9.13 -15.81
CA GLU A 86 -23.34 -9.42 -16.95
C GLU A 86 -22.06 -8.56 -16.91
N MET A 87 -22.18 -7.29 -16.53
CA MET A 87 -21.03 -6.41 -16.32
C MET A 87 -20.08 -6.94 -15.26
N ALA A 88 -20.61 -7.31 -14.08
CA ALA A 88 -19.81 -7.84 -12.98
C ALA A 88 -19.13 -9.16 -13.34
N LYS A 89 -19.81 -10.06 -14.07
CA LYS A 89 -19.21 -11.30 -14.60
C LYS A 89 -18.02 -11.02 -15.51
N LYS A 90 -18.18 -10.11 -16.48
CA LYS A 90 -17.09 -9.72 -17.39
C LYS A 90 -15.91 -9.07 -16.66
N MET A 91 -16.20 -8.19 -15.70
CA MET A 91 -15.17 -7.57 -14.86
C MET A 91 -14.44 -8.60 -13.99
N ARG A 92 -15.15 -9.58 -13.44
CA ARG A 92 -14.57 -10.65 -12.63
C ARG A 92 -13.58 -11.52 -13.42
N VAL A 93 -13.87 -11.82 -14.69
CA VAL A 93 -12.92 -12.55 -15.56
C VAL A 93 -11.60 -11.79 -15.69
N LYS A 94 -11.66 -10.48 -15.93
CA LYS A 94 -10.45 -9.64 -15.99
C LYS A 94 -9.76 -9.55 -14.64
N PHE A 95 -10.54 -9.36 -13.57
CA PHE A 95 -10.04 -9.28 -12.20
C PHE A 95 -9.22 -10.52 -11.82
N SER A 96 -9.77 -11.73 -12.03
CA SER A 96 -9.09 -12.98 -11.68
C SER A 96 -7.76 -13.14 -12.42
N LYS A 97 -7.71 -12.78 -13.71
CA LYS A 97 -6.47 -12.81 -14.50
C LYS A 97 -5.35 -11.98 -13.85
N TYR A 98 -5.64 -10.73 -13.49
CA TYR A 98 -4.63 -9.86 -12.87
C TYR A 98 -4.33 -10.25 -11.43
N TRP A 99 -5.32 -10.71 -10.67
CA TRP A 99 -5.13 -11.08 -9.27
C TRP A 99 -4.16 -12.25 -9.11
N ASP A 100 -4.26 -13.26 -9.98
CA ASP A 100 -3.40 -14.44 -9.93
C ASP A 100 -1.90 -14.09 -10.10
N GLU A 101 -1.58 -13.01 -10.83
CA GLU A 101 -0.19 -12.59 -11.10
C GLU A 101 0.47 -11.85 -9.92
N TYR A 102 -0.28 -11.07 -9.14
CA TYR A 102 0.28 -10.15 -8.12
C TYR A 102 -0.10 -10.50 -6.67
N SER A 103 -0.97 -11.48 -6.47
CA SER A 103 -1.52 -11.82 -5.15
C SER A 103 -0.46 -12.18 -4.11
N LEU A 104 0.65 -12.79 -4.50
CA LEU A 104 1.59 -13.40 -3.55
C LEU A 104 2.36 -12.38 -2.72
N VAL A 105 3.07 -11.44 -3.36
CA VAL A 105 3.87 -10.41 -2.68
C VAL A 105 2.99 -9.53 -1.80
N LEU A 106 1.79 -9.23 -2.30
CA LEU A 106 0.84 -8.35 -1.63
C LEU A 106 0.15 -9.05 -0.46
N ALA A 107 -0.11 -10.35 -0.58
CA ALA A 107 -0.53 -11.19 0.54
C ALA A 107 0.57 -11.28 1.61
N MET A 108 1.85 -11.39 1.23
CA MET A 108 2.95 -11.34 2.21
C MET A 108 2.98 -10.00 2.97
N GLY A 109 2.80 -8.87 2.26
CA GLY A 109 2.68 -7.56 2.90
C GLY A 109 1.52 -7.50 3.92
N ALA A 110 0.38 -8.11 3.59
CA ALA A 110 -0.74 -8.21 4.52
C ALA A 110 -0.43 -9.13 5.72
N VAL A 111 0.30 -10.24 5.55
CA VAL A 111 0.74 -11.10 6.68
C VAL A 111 1.62 -10.34 7.66
N LEU A 112 2.47 -9.43 7.17
CA LEU A 112 3.34 -8.60 7.99
C LEU A 112 2.62 -7.41 8.64
N ASP A 113 1.32 -7.23 8.42
CA ASP A 113 0.52 -6.35 9.29
C ASP A 113 0.09 -7.15 10.54
N PRO A 114 0.50 -6.73 11.75
CA PRO A 114 0.23 -7.47 12.99
C PRO A 114 -1.27 -7.58 13.30
N ARG A 115 -2.12 -6.75 12.68
CA ARG A 115 -3.59 -6.82 12.80
C ARG A 115 -4.21 -7.80 11.83
N LEU A 116 -3.52 -8.21 10.78
CA LEU A 116 -4.05 -9.10 9.76
C LEU A 116 -3.54 -10.51 10.00
N LYS A 117 -2.22 -10.68 9.90
CA LYS A 117 -1.53 -11.98 9.97
C LYS A 117 -2.18 -13.04 9.05
N LEU A 118 -1.78 -14.30 9.17
CA LEU A 118 -2.35 -15.40 8.37
C LEU A 118 -3.85 -15.62 8.64
N GLN A 119 -4.34 -15.26 9.84
CA GLN A 119 -5.71 -15.50 10.24
C GLN A 119 -6.70 -14.73 9.35
N ILE A 120 -6.48 -13.44 9.11
CA ILE A 120 -7.37 -12.65 8.24
C ILE A 120 -7.29 -13.11 6.79
N LEU A 121 -6.10 -13.48 6.29
CA LEU A 121 -5.94 -14.02 4.95
C LEU A 121 -6.74 -15.31 4.78
N ARG A 122 -6.68 -16.22 5.76
CA ARG A 122 -7.46 -17.47 5.74
C ARG A 122 -8.95 -17.17 5.64
N THR A 123 -9.48 -16.28 6.50
CA THR A 123 -10.91 -15.90 6.45
C THR A 123 -11.28 -15.22 5.13
N ALA A 124 -10.40 -14.37 4.60
CA ALA A 124 -10.64 -13.69 3.33
C ALA A 124 -10.71 -14.69 2.17
N TYR A 125 -9.74 -15.59 2.06
CA TYR A 125 -9.72 -16.63 1.02
C TYR A 125 -10.88 -17.61 1.16
N ASP A 126 -11.21 -18.03 2.39
CA ASP A 126 -12.33 -18.95 2.64
C ASP A 126 -13.66 -18.36 2.15
N LYS A 127 -13.88 -17.05 2.34
CA LYS A 127 -15.10 -16.40 1.87
C LYS A 127 -15.28 -16.41 0.35
N VAL A 128 -14.19 -16.34 -0.41
CA VAL A 128 -14.24 -16.23 -1.88
C VAL A 128 -14.04 -17.58 -2.58
N ASP A 129 -13.20 -18.45 -2.04
CA ASP A 129 -12.86 -19.75 -2.59
C ASP A 129 -12.53 -20.75 -1.46
N PRO A 130 -13.55 -21.28 -0.76
CA PRO A 130 -13.37 -22.21 0.36
C PRO A 130 -12.55 -23.45 0.00
N ARG A 131 -12.61 -23.89 -1.27
CA ARG A 131 -11.97 -25.12 -1.73
C ARG A 131 -10.44 -25.00 -1.81
N ASN A 132 -9.93 -23.82 -2.11
CA ASN A 132 -8.49 -23.57 -2.25
C ASN A 132 -7.93 -22.64 -1.18
N ALA A 133 -8.75 -22.19 -0.21
CA ALA A 133 -8.34 -21.22 0.79
C ALA A 133 -7.07 -21.65 1.54
N GLU A 134 -7.06 -22.86 2.10
CA GLU A 134 -5.91 -23.35 2.85
C GLU A 134 -4.66 -23.51 1.97
N LYS A 135 -4.84 -23.97 0.72
CA LYS A 135 -3.72 -24.05 -0.25
C LYS A 135 -3.12 -22.68 -0.53
N LYS A 136 -3.94 -21.64 -0.70
CA LYS A 136 -3.48 -20.25 -0.92
C LYS A 136 -2.73 -19.72 0.30
N VAL A 137 -3.24 -19.96 1.51
CA VAL A 137 -2.56 -19.57 2.77
C VAL A 137 -1.20 -20.25 2.88
N GLU A 138 -1.12 -21.56 2.62
CA GLU A 138 0.14 -22.31 2.68
C GLU A 138 1.14 -21.85 1.62
N VAL A 139 0.69 -21.50 0.41
CA VAL A 139 1.56 -20.91 -0.61
C VAL A 139 2.15 -19.57 -0.13
N VAL A 140 1.34 -18.69 0.46
CA VAL A 140 1.82 -17.40 1.00
C VAL A 140 2.83 -17.65 2.13
N LYS A 141 2.51 -18.52 3.08
CA LYS A 141 3.37 -18.87 4.22
C LYS A 141 4.72 -19.45 3.76
N LYS A 142 4.70 -20.39 2.81
CA LYS A 142 5.90 -21.01 2.24
C LYS A 142 6.79 -19.98 1.56
N ASN A 143 6.21 -19.09 0.74
CA ASN A 143 6.98 -18.07 0.04
C ASN A 143 7.53 -17.00 0.99
N LEU A 144 6.78 -16.62 2.03
CA LEU A 144 7.28 -15.70 3.06
C LEU A 144 8.47 -16.30 3.82
N LYS A 145 8.41 -17.60 4.16
CA LYS A 145 9.53 -18.31 4.79
C LYS A 145 10.75 -18.35 3.88
N LYS A 146 10.56 -18.69 2.59
CA LYS A 146 11.64 -18.67 1.60
C LYS A 146 12.26 -17.27 1.46
N LEU A 147 11.44 -16.23 1.39
CA LEU A 147 11.91 -14.85 1.29
C LEU A 147 12.73 -14.45 2.53
N TYR A 148 12.28 -14.83 3.73
CA TYR A 148 13.00 -14.58 4.98
C TYR A 148 14.35 -15.30 5.03
N GLU A 149 14.43 -16.56 4.61
CA GLU A 149 15.67 -17.33 4.54
C GLU A 149 16.67 -16.69 3.55
N GLU A 150 16.21 -16.29 2.37
CA GLU A 150 17.04 -15.59 1.36
C GLU A 150 17.49 -14.20 1.84
N TYR A 151 16.65 -13.50 2.61
CA TYR A 151 16.98 -12.20 3.17
C TYR A 151 18.13 -12.29 4.18
N GLY A 152 18.04 -13.21 5.15
CA GLY A 152 19.09 -13.40 6.16
C GLY A 152 20.44 -13.81 5.57
N ALA A 153 20.45 -14.65 4.53
CA ALA A 153 21.68 -15.06 3.85
C ALA A 153 22.47 -13.89 3.24
N LYS A 154 21.79 -12.85 2.75
CA LYS A 154 22.43 -11.66 2.16
C LYS A 154 23.08 -10.76 3.20
N PHE A 155 22.47 -10.62 4.38
CA PHE A 155 23.03 -9.80 5.47
C PHE A 155 24.27 -10.46 6.07
N GLN A 156 24.27 -11.78 6.29
CA GLN A 156 25.45 -12.50 6.80
C GLN A 156 26.67 -12.40 5.86
N SER A 157 26.46 -12.27 4.55
CA SER A 157 27.55 -12.07 3.58
C SER A 157 28.15 -10.66 3.59
N SER A 158 27.49 -9.68 4.21
CA SER A 158 27.90 -8.27 4.22
C SER A 158 28.42 -7.77 5.59
N SER A 159 28.29 -8.58 6.65
CA SER A 159 28.70 -8.24 8.03
C SER A 159 30.20 -8.35 8.34
N SER A 160 31.10 -8.33 7.35
CA SER A 160 32.55 -8.45 7.60
C SER A 160 33.25 -7.10 7.88
N THR A 161 32.52 -6.03 8.19
CA THR A 161 33.15 -4.76 8.59
C THR A 161 32.22 -3.92 9.47
N SER A 162 32.35 -4.04 10.78
CA SER A 162 31.86 -3.01 11.72
C SER A 162 32.90 -2.78 12.81
N SER A 163 33.58 -1.63 12.73
CA SER A 163 34.37 -1.07 13.83
C SER A 163 33.39 -0.52 14.88
N ALA A 164 33.14 -1.30 15.94
CA ALA A 164 32.41 -0.83 17.11
C ALA A 164 33.30 0.16 17.89
N THR A 165 32.71 1.28 18.30
CA THR A 165 33.33 2.18 19.29
C THR A 165 33.02 1.63 20.69
N PRO A 166 33.99 1.62 21.63
CA PRO A 166 33.77 0.96 22.90
C PRO A 166 32.70 1.68 23.71
N THR A 167 31.78 0.92 24.28
CA THR A 167 30.79 1.45 25.22
C THR A 167 31.44 1.64 26.60
N PRO A 168 30.91 2.53 27.46
CA PRO A 168 31.45 2.73 28.81
C PRO A 168 31.49 1.46 29.68
N TYR A 169 30.74 0.41 29.31
CA TYR A 169 30.73 -0.89 29.96
C TYR A 169 31.98 -1.74 29.63
N GLU A 170 32.58 -1.55 28.47
CA GLU A 170 33.82 -2.22 28.04
C GLU A 170 35.10 -1.58 28.64
N LEU A 171 34.96 -0.46 29.36
CA LEU A 171 36.06 0.13 30.12
C LEU A 171 36.15 -0.42 31.56
N LEU A 172 35.14 -1.20 32.01
CA LEU A 172 35.13 -1.85 33.32
C LEU A 172 35.79 -3.25 33.29
N THR A 173 35.91 -3.85 32.10
CA THR A 173 36.40 -5.21 31.86
C THR A 173 37.92 -5.42 32.01
N GLU A 174 38.67 -4.45 32.55
CA GLU A 174 40.09 -4.66 32.93
C GLU A 174 40.26 -5.19 34.37
N SER A 175 39.17 -5.60 35.02
CA SER A 175 39.22 -6.26 36.33
C SER A 175 39.37 -7.79 36.17
N PRO A 176 40.41 -8.44 36.75
CA PRO A 176 40.58 -9.89 36.72
C PRO A 176 39.46 -10.71 37.37
N LEU A 177 38.48 -10.03 37.99
CA LEU A 177 37.29 -10.64 38.60
C LEU A 177 36.13 -10.84 37.61
N GLU A 178 36.16 -10.21 36.43
CA GLU A 178 35.02 -10.24 35.50
C GLU A 178 35.05 -11.39 34.48
N ASP A 179 36.22 -11.89 34.09
CA ASP A 179 36.33 -13.04 33.16
C ASP A 179 35.70 -14.32 33.74
N ASP A 180 35.84 -14.54 35.05
CA ASP A 180 35.29 -15.70 35.76
C ASP A 180 33.77 -15.56 35.99
N MET A 181 33.31 -14.36 36.37
CA MET A 181 31.90 -14.06 36.64
C MET A 181 31.04 -13.98 35.37
N ASN A 182 31.59 -13.54 34.23
CA ASN A 182 30.86 -13.57 32.95
C ASN A 182 30.68 -14.99 32.43
N TYR A 183 31.68 -15.86 32.62
CA TYR A 183 31.56 -17.27 32.29
C TYR A 183 30.51 -17.96 33.17
N GLU A 184 30.49 -17.62 34.47
CA GLU A 184 29.51 -18.14 35.42
C GLU A 184 28.08 -17.62 35.13
N LEU A 185 27.92 -16.34 34.76
CA LEU A 185 26.63 -15.77 34.34
C LEU A 185 26.12 -16.42 33.04
N PHE A 186 27.01 -16.68 32.09
CA PHE A 186 26.68 -17.33 30.82
C PHE A 186 26.30 -18.81 31.02
N GLU A 187 27.03 -19.54 31.88
CA GLU A 187 26.68 -20.90 32.33
C GLU A 187 25.33 -20.92 33.09
N LEU A 188 25.07 -19.91 33.93
CA LEU A 188 23.81 -19.76 34.66
C LEU A 188 22.63 -19.49 33.71
N GLU A 189 22.76 -18.59 32.74
CA GLU A 189 21.76 -18.36 31.69
C GLU A 189 21.48 -19.63 30.89
N ARG A 190 22.53 -20.39 30.57
CA ARG A 190 22.43 -21.67 29.85
C ARG A 190 21.77 -22.76 30.70
N SER A 191 21.95 -22.72 32.03
CA SER A 191 21.30 -23.63 32.98
C SER A 191 19.80 -23.38 33.18
N ILE A 192 19.34 -22.15 32.89
CA ILE A 192 17.93 -21.74 32.98
C ILE A 192 17.17 -22.08 31.68
N GLN A 193 17.86 -22.26 30.55
CA GLN A 193 17.23 -22.53 29.26
C GLN A 193 17.04 -24.04 29.01
N PRO A 194 15.80 -24.54 28.93
CA PRO A 194 15.56 -25.92 28.52
C PRO A 194 15.89 -26.10 27.04
N GLY A 195 16.84 -26.99 26.74
CA GLY A 195 17.02 -27.67 25.44
C GLY A 195 17.10 -26.76 24.19
N LEU A 196 18.33 -26.42 23.78
CA LEU A 196 18.65 -25.58 22.62
C LEU A 196 18.44 -26.22 21.23
N ASP A 197 17.61 -27.26 21.11
CA ASP A 197 17.44 -28.00 19.85
C ASP A 197 16.27 -27.50 18.97
N ASN A 198 15.53 -26.46 19.40
CA ASN A 198 14.43 -25.88 18.61
C ASN A 198 14.27 -24.36 18.85
N LYS A 199 15.31 -23.56 18.58
CA LYS A 199 15.13 -22.10 18.51
C LYS A 199 14.24 -21.77 17.31
N LYS A 200 12.98 -21.41 17.59
CA LYS A 200 12.04 -20.89 16.59
C LYS A 200 12.66 -19.68 15.90
N THR A 201 12.48 -19.59 14.60
CA THR A 201 12.90 -18.42 13.84
C THR A 201 12.08 -17.18 14.24
N ASN A 202 12.60 -15.98 14.02
CA ASN A 202 11.85 -14.74 14.31
C ASN A 202 10.51 -14.69 13.54
N LEU A 203 10.49 -15.23 12.31
CA LEU A 203 9.27 -15.41 11.54
C LEU A 203 8.28 -16.36 12.22
N GLU A 204 8.72 -17.52 12.70
CA GLU A 204 7.85 -18.47 13.40
C GLU A 204 7.29 -17.86 14.70
N MET A 205 8.11 -17.15 15.47
CA MET A 205 7.64 -16.42 16.66
C MET A 205 6.55 -15.41 16.29
N TYR A 206 6.77 -14.58 15.26
CA TYR A 206 5.77 -13.60 14.81
C TYR A 206 4.47 -14.25 14.33
N LEU A 207 4.54 -15.37 13.59
CA LEU A 207 3.35 -16.06 13.08
C LEU A 207 2.54 -16.73 14.19
N GLU A 208 3.18 -17.16 15.27
CA GLU A 208 2.52 -17.74 16.45
C GLU A 208 1.97 -16.69 17.41
N ASP A 209 2.61 -15.52 17.50
CA ASP A 209 2.15 -14.43 18.36
C ASP A 209 0.68 -14.08 18.06
N PRO A 210 -0.09 -13.67 19.07
CA PRO A 210 -1.47 -13.28 18.87
C PRO A 210 -1.58 -12.12 17.87
N ARG A 211 -2.65 -12.13 17.08
CA ARG A 211 -3.01 -11.04 16.18
C ARG A 211 -3.48 -9.84 17.00
N LEU A 212 -3.05 -8.63 16.65
CA LEU A 212 -3.57 -7.42 17.26
C LEU A 212 -5.04 -7.21 16.86
N ASP A 213 -5.84 -6.76 17.81
CA ASP A 213 -7.24 -6.44 17.54
C ASP A 213 -7.34 -5.20 16.64
N THR A 214 -8.05 -5.33 15.52
CA THR A 214 -8.14 -4.25 14.51
C THR A 214 -8.91 -3.04 15.04
N ARG A 215 -9.84 -3.20 15.97
CA ARG A 215 -10.63 -2.09 16.53
C ARG A 215 -9.85 -1.30 17.56
N SER A 216 -9.04 -1.99 18.35
CA SER A 216 -8.17 -1.37 19.36
C SER A 216 -6.96 -0.67 18.74
N PHE A 217 -6.52 -1.13 17.56
CA PHE A 217 -5.35 -0.63 16.85
C PHE A 217 -5.71 -0.10 15.44
N THR A 218 -6.71 0.78 15.34
CA THR A 218 -7.13 1.38 14.06
C THR A 218 -6.03 2.21 13.42
N ASP A 219 -5.35 3.02 14.24
CA ASP A 219 -4.40 4.05 13.80
C ASP A 219 -2.93 3.62 13.95
N ILE A 220 -2.67 2.32 14.07
CA ILE A 220 -1.29 1.81 14.16
C ILE A 220 -0.52 2.14 12.88
N GLU A 221 0.64 2.78 13.05
CA GLU A 221 1.63 2.94 12.00
C GLU A 221 2.42 1.63 11.87
N VAL A 222 2.14 0.83 10.84
CA VAL A 222 2.70 -0.52 10.71
C VAL A 222 4.22 -0.52 10.59
N LEU A 223 4.82 0.47 9.90
CA LEU A 223 6.28 0.62 9.87
C LEU A 223 6.85 1.01 11.24
N GLY A 224 6.16 1.88 11.98
CA GLY A 224 6.51 2.22 13.37
C GLY A 224 6.52 0.98 14.27
N TYR A 225 5.49 0.13 14.16
CA TYR A 225 5.44 -1.15 14.88
C TYR A 225 6.67 -2.02 14.61
N TRP A 226 7.06 -2.20 13.35
CA TRP A 226 8.23 -3.02 13.02
C TRP A 226 9.53 -2.40 13.49
N LYS A 227 9.65 -1.07 13.44
CA LYS A 227 10.80 -0.34 13.99
C LYS A 227 10.93 -0.56 15.49
N ASP A 228 9.83 -0.47 16.24
CA ASP A 228 9.82 -0.65 17.70
C ASP A 228 10.07 -2.11 18.10
N GLN A 229 9.61 -3.07 17.27
CA GLN A 229 9.82 -4.50 17.50
C GLN A 229 11.12 -5.04 16.89
N GLY A 230 12.03 -4.17 16.43
CA GLY A 230 13.30 -4.56 15.80
C GLY A 230 14.17 -5.44 16.68
N GLN A 231 14.25 -5.15 17.98
CA GLN A 231 15.01 -5.96 18.94
C GLN A 231 14.42 -7.37 19.12
N ARG A 232 13.09 -7.50 19.03
CA ARG A 232 12.39 -8.77 19.24
C ARG A 232 12.43 -9.67 18.01
N TYR A 233 12.26 -9.09 16.82
CA TYR A 233 12.12 -9.84 15.58
C TYR A 233 13.34 -9.74 14.65
N GLY A 234 14.37 -8.98 15.01
CA GLY A 234 15.65 -8.89 14.28
C GLY A 234 15.46 -8.68 12.79
N ASP A 235 16.09 -9.55 11.98
CA ASP A 235 16.05 -9.51 10.51
C ASP A 235 14.63 -9.48 9.91
N LEU A 236 13.64 -10.06 10.61
CA LEU A 236 12.25 -10.02 10.15
C LEU A 236 11.69 -8.60 10.15
N ALA A 237 12.07 -7.78 11.13
CA ALA A 237 11.62 -6.39 11.19
C ALA A 237 12.17 -5.59 10.00
N SER A 238 13.44 -5.81 9.64
CA SER A 238 14.06 -5.21 8.45
C SER A 238 13.37 -5.68 7.17
N LEU A 239 13.15 -6.99 7.01
CA LEU A 239 12.42 -7.55 5.87
C LEU A 239 11.00 -6.96 5.77
N ALA A 240 10.31 -6.85 6.89
CA ALA A 240 8.97 -6.29 6.93
C ALA A 240 8.96 -4.82 6.51
N CYS A 241 9.92 -4.02 6.99
CA CYS A 241 10.07 -2.63 6.56
C CYS A 241 10.34 -2.53 5.05
N ASP A 242 11.23 -3.35 4.51
CA ASP A 242 11.54 -3.37 3.08
C ASP A 242 10.33 -3.75 2.23
N LEU A 243 9.59 -4.80 2.62
CA LEU A 243 8.41 -5.26 1.90
C LEU A 243 7.25 -4.26 1.98
N LEU A 244 7.01 -3.68 3.17
CA LEU A 244 5.89 -2.78 3.41
C LEU A 244 6.10 -1.40 2.81
N SER A 245 7.36 -1.00 2.59
CA SER A 245 7.71 0.28 1.96
C SER A 245 7.52 0.26 0.45
N ILE A 246 7.22 -0.89 -0.16
CA ILE A 246 6.95 -0.99 -1.60
C ILE A 246 5.64 -0.27 -1.92
N PRO A 247 5.66 0.82 -2.72
CA PRO A 247 4.43 1.42 -3.21
C PRO A 247 3.77 0.47 -4.19
N ILE A 248 2.47 0.21 -4.02
CA ILE A 248 1.71 -0.69 -4.90
C ILE A 248 1.31 -0.02 -6.21
N THR A 249 1.42 1.31 -6.30
CA THR A 249 1.11 2.09 -7.50
C THR A 249 2.32 2.93 -7.93
N THR A 250 2.37 3.25 -9.22
CA THR A 250 3.32 4.19 -9.80
C THR A 250 2.92 5.66 -9.56
N VAL A 251 1.83 5.92 -8.83
CA VAL A 251 1.28 7.27 -8.67
C VAL A 251 2.25 8.20 -7.93
N ALA A 252 3.10 7.67 -7.04
CA ALA A 252 4.17 8.46 -6.41
C ALA A 252 5.17 9.02 -7.43
N SER A 253 5.59 8.20 -8.41
CA SER A 253 6.45 8.67 -9.50
C SER A 253 5.71 9.62 -10.45
N GLU A 254 4.42 9.39 -10.71
CA GLU A 254 3.61 10.21 -11.60
C GLU A 254 3.26 11.58 -10.98
N SER A 255 3.05 11.64 -9.66
CA SER A 255 2.98 12.90 -8.90
C SER A 255 4.27 13.69 -9.05
N ALA A 256 5.43 13.02 -8.97
CA ALA A 256 6.72 13.66 -9.24
C ALA A 256 6.85 14.18 -10.70
N PHE A 257 6.26 13.48 -11.69
CA PHE A 257 6.23 13.93 -13.09
C PHE A 257 5.24 15.08 -13.35
N SER A 258 4.06 15.08 -12.71
CA SER A 258 3.09 16.18 -12.77
C SER A 258 3.68 17.45 -12.14
N VAL A 259 4.34 17.29 -11.00
CA VAL A 259 5.21 18.32 -10.40
C VAL A 259 6.33 18.74 -11.35
N GLY A 260 6.83 17.81 -12.16
CA GLY A 260 7.78 18.06 -13.24
C GLY A 260 7.29 19.07 -14.26
N GLY A 261 5.98 19.25 -14.46
CA GLY A 261 5.41 20.35 -15.27
C GLY A 261 5.77 21.75 -14.73
N ARG A 262 6.09 21.86 -13.43
CA ARG A 262 6.60 23.11 -12.82
C ARG A 262 8.11 23.31 -13.05
N VAL A 263 8.84 22.23 -13.36
CA VAL A 263 10.29 22.23 -13.64
C VAL A 263 10.54 22.38 -15.15
N ILE A 264 9.76 21.66 -15.95
CA ILE A 264 9.72 21.69 -17.40
C ILE A 264 8.35 22.22 -17.81
N SER A 265 8.31 23.47 -18.26
CA SER A 265 7.09 24.08 -18.83
C SER A 265 7.28 24.32 -20.33
N PRO A 266 6.20 24.63 -21.08
CA PRO A 266 6.32 25.04 -22.48
C PRO A 266 7.33 26.19 -22.70
N TYR A 267 7.49 27.06 -21.68
CA TYR A 267 8.41 28.19 -21.69
C TYR A 267 9.79 27.87 -21.09
N ARG A 268 9.97 26.70 -20.44
CA ARG A 268 11.19 26.29 -19.74
C ARG A 268 11.53 24.81 -20.04
N ASN A 269 11.86 24.50 -21.28
CA ASN A 269 12.15 23.13 -21.75
C ASN A 269 13.63 22.86 -22.10
N ARG A 270 14.53 23.83 -21.90
CA ARG A 270 15.96 23.75 -22.26
C ARG A 270 16.89 23.29 -21.13
N LEU A 271 16.34 22.74 -20.05
CA LEU A 271 17.15 22.24 -18.94
C LEU A 271 17.82 20.91 -19.33
N LEU A 272 19.10 20.75 -18.95
CA LEU A 272 19.76 19.45 -19.07
C LEU A 272 19.06 18.42 -18.16
N PRO A 273 18.94 17.14 -18.58
CA PRO A 273 18.28 16.10 -17.79
C PRO A 273 18.78 15.99 -16.35
N LYS A 274 20.10 16.12 -16.12
CA LYS A 274 20.71 16.14 -14.78
C LYS A 274 20.18 17.26 -13.87
N ASN A 275 19.90 18.44 -14.45
CA ASN A 275 19.39 19.58 -13.70
C ASN A 275 17.91 19.41 -13.38
N VAL A 276 17.14 18.82 -14.30
CA VAL A 276 15.74 18.44 -14.07
C VAL A 276 15.65 17.46 -12.91
N GLN A 277 16.48 16.40 -12.93
CA GLN A 277 16.55 15.42 -11.86
C GLN A 277 16.91 16.07 -10.53
N ALA A 278 17.97 16.89 -10.48
CA ALA A 278 18.39 17.58 -9.26
C ALA A 278 17.26 18.47 -8.69
N LEU A 279 16.54 19.21 -9.54
CA LEU A 279 15.43 20.06 -9.12
C LEU A 279 14.24 19.25 -8.58
N LEU A 280 13.88 18.14 -9.24
CA LEU A 280 12.83 17.24 -8.79
C LEU A 280 13.17 16.58 -7.45
N CYS A 281 14.36 15.98 -7.35
CA CYS A 281 14.82 15.30 -6.14
C CYS A 281 14.95 16.28 -4.96
N THR A 282 15.53 17.46 -5.17
CA THR A 282 15.69 18.47 -4.11
C THR A 282 14.35 18.98 -3.63
N ARG A 283 13.38 19.18 -4.54
CA ARG A 283 12.02 19.58 -4.16
C ARG A 283 11.35 18.48 -3.31
N ASN A 284 11.40 17.23 -3.75
CA ASN A 284 10.79 16.12 -3.01
C ASN A 284 11.47 15.92 -1.64
N TRP A 285 12.79 16.11 -1.57
CA TRP A 285 13.52 16.06 -0.31
C TRP A 285 13.08 17.16 0.67
N LEU A 286 12.96 18.41 0.20
CA LEU A 286 12.62 19.55 1.04
C LEU A 286 11.13 19.64 1.40
N ARG A 287 10.24 19.17 0.54
CA ARG A 287 8.78 19.37 0.67
C ARG A 287 7.99 18.06 0.77
N GLY A 288 8.65 16.92 0.73
CA GLY A 288 8.01 15.62 0.59
C GLY A 288 7.37 15.42 -0.79
N PHE A 289 6.70 14.29 -0.97
CA PHE A 289 5.86 14.04 -2.14
C PHE A 289 4.60 14.91 -2.05
N ALA A 290 4.25 15.57 -3.16
CA ALA A 290 2.99 16.30 -3.22
C ALA A 290 1.82 15.31 -3.12
N GLU A 291 0.85 15.62 -2.25
CA GLU A 291 -0.42 14.91 -2.26
C GLU A 291 -1.10 15.14 -3.60
N PHE A 292 -1.62 14.07 -4.18
CA PHE A 292 -2.47 14.17 -5.35
C PHE A 292 -3.82 14.74 -4.91
N GLU A 293 -4.07 16.02 -5.23
CA GLU A 293 -5.33 16.72 -4.91
C GLU A 293 -6.41 16.58 -6.01
N GLY A 294 -6.15 15.85 -7.09
CA GLY A 294 -7.09 15.64 -8.21
C GLY A 294 -7.97 14.40 -8.07
N ASP A 295 -9.06 14.33 -8.84
CA ASP A 295 -9.74 13.05 -9.07
C ASP A 295 -8.85 12.18 -9.98
N VAL A 296 -8.82 10.85 -9.75
CA VAL A 296 -8.14 9.89 -10.66
C VAL A 296 -8.69 9.96 -12.09
N GLU A 297 -9.80 10.66 -12.33
CA GLU A 297 -10.33 10.93 -13.67
C GLU A 297 -9.74 12.19 -14.31
N ASP A 298 -9.39 13.23 -13.54
CA ASP A 298 -8.62 14.40 -14.03
C ASP A 298 -7.19 13.99 -14.47
N TYR A 299 -6.82 12.76 -14.15
CA TYR A 299 -5.57 12.08 -14.46
C TYR A 299 -5.52 11.49 -15.89
N PHE A 300 -6.68 11.20 -16.51
CA PHE A 300 -6.76 10.62 -17.85
C PHE A 300 -7.14 11.63 -18.94
N ASP A 301 -7.51 12.85 -18.56
CA ASP A 301 -7.74 13.96 -19.47
C ASP A 301 -6.45 14.82 -19.51
N GLU A 302 -5.58 14.61 -20.52
CA GLU A 302 -4.36 15.39 -20.73
C GLU A 302 -4.59 16.88 -21.09
N ASP A 303 -5.84 17.36 -21.15
CA ASP A 303 -6.18 18.64 -21.79
C ASP A 303 -6.48 19.83 -20.85
N ASN A 304 -6.39 19.71 -19.52
CA ASN A 304 -6.66 20.86 -18.63
C ASN A 304 -5.38 21.52 -18.10
N LEU A 305 -4.67 22.23 -18.98
CA LEU A 305 -3.55 23.12 -18.63
C LEU A 305 -3.97 24.56 -18.23
N ASP A 306 -5.26 24.91 -18.23
CA ASP A 306 -5.71 26.28 -17.98
C ASP A 306 -6.36 26.48 -16.61
N LYS A 307 -5.53 26.48 -15.55
CA LYS A 307 -5.89 27.19 -14.31
C LYS A 307 -4.76 28.14 -13.90
N ASP A 308 -4.95 29.41 -14.24
CA ASP A 308 -4.16 30.54 -13.77
C ASP A 308 -4.15 30.64 -12.24
N PRO A 309 -3.00 30.86 -11.58
CA PRO A 309 -2.92 31.17 -10.16
C PRO A 309 -2.92 32.69 -9.96
N THR A 310 -4.09 33.31 -10.07
CA THR A 310 -4.35 34.60 -9.42
C THR A 310 -5.62 34.39 -8.60
N THR A 311 -5.59 34.31 -7.28
CA THR A 311 -5.71 35.47 -6.40
C THR A 311 -5.66 34.96 -4.96
N THR A 312 -4.76 35.49 -4.13
CA THR A 312 -4.93 35.83 -2.69
C THR A 312 -3.55 36.11 -2.09
N ALA A 313 -2.98 37.26 -2.46
CA ALA A 313 -1.96 37.91 -1.64
C ALA A 313 -2.68 38.88 -0.68
N SER A 314 -2.36 38.71 0.60
CA SER A 314 -2.78 39.47 1.77
C SER A 314 -2.72 41.00 1.62
N SER A 315 -3.73 41.69 2.18
CA SER A 315 -3.59 43.06 2.67
C SER A 315 -3.77 43.06 4.18
N SER A 316 -2.66 43.10 4.90
CA SER A 316 -2.61 43.53 6.30
C SER A 316 -1.29 44.27 6.51
N ALA A 317 -1.35 45.60 6.47
CA ALA A 317 -0.36 46.47 7.10
C ALA A 317 -0.96 47.88 7.28
N ILE A 318 -1.13 48.22 8.57
CA ILE A 318 -1.40 49.52 9.20
C ILE A 318 -2.80 50.10 9.00
#